data_AF-A0A9N9INQ8-F1
#
_entry.id   AF-A0A9N9INQ8-F1
#
_cell.length_a   1.000
_cell.length_b   1.000
_cell.length_c   1.000
_cell.angle_alpha   90.00
_cell.angle_beta   90.00
_cell.angle_gamma   90.00
#
_symmetry.space_group_name_H-M   'P 1'
#
loop_
_entity.id
_entity.type
_entity.pdbx_description
1 polymer ?
#
loop_
_entity_poly.entity_id
_entity_poly.type
_entity_poly.pdbx_seq_one_letter_code
_entity_poly.pdbx_strand_id
1 'polypeptide(L)'
;ELEPYYDGIQSRKRYAKFWKGVEYDPELIKFQSSDTSRAGASAMAFAEGLFNGKGPLDTCKSQPVYISSFPRDQDYVLQPQIACPRWNRTVFNNPYLLEQMNIYGNKTLAPIAERISKEYNISSSIDPQLIPYIFTYCQFWVVHFNRTDTWCSLLSPKELLSLRYYWDILHYHRLQYGHPFNKRMGCVYLTQLVTGVDDFLNGKSYMIADLKNGHSYSLLGLFTSL
;
A
#
# COMPACT_ATOMS: atom_id res chain seq x y z
N GLU A 1 -4.95 -4.56 -12.24
CA GLU A 1 -3.90 -5.49 -12.73
C GLU A 1 -3.00 -4.86 -13.80
N LEU A 2 -3.50 -3.95 -14.65
CA LEU A 2 -2.68 -3.31 -15.69
C LEU A 2 -1.44 -2.57 -15.15
N GLU A 3 -1.60 -1.80 -14.08
CA GLU A 3 -0.49 -1.04 -13.48
C GLU A 3 0.66 -1.96 -13.00
N PRO A 4 0.43 -2.97 -12.13
CA PRO A 4 1.49 -3.91 -11.77
C PRO A 4 2.13 -4.64 -12.97
N TYR A 5 1.34 -4.99 -13.99
CA TYR A 5 1.86 -5.59 -15.23
C TYR A 5 2.85 -4.66 -15.94
N TYR A 6 2.48 -3.38 -16.12
CA TYR A 6 3.40 -2.42 -16.71
C TYR A 6 4.60 -2.12 -15.81
N ASP A 7 4.45 -2.16 -14.49
CA ASP A 7 5.57 -2.05 -13.56
C ASP A 7 6.59 -3.18 -13.75
N GLY A 8 6.13 -4.41 -14.00
CA GLY A 8 6.99 -5.54 -14.33
C GLY A 8 7.79 -5.30 -15.63
N ILE A 9 7.11 -4.82 -16.68
CA ILE A 9 7.77 -4.43 -17.94
C ILE A 9 8.80 -3.32 -17.70
N GLN A 10 8.45 -2.30 -16.92
CA GLN A 10 9.33 -1.18 -16.62
C GLN A 10 10.52 -1.60 -15.76
N SER A 11 10.37 -2.55 -14.85
CA SER A 11 11.48 -3.13 -14.08
C SER A 11 12.52 -3.74 -15.01
N ARG A 12 12.10 -4.54 -16.01
CA ARG A 12 13.02 -5.09 -17.02
C ARG A 12 13.71 -4.00 -17.84
N LYS A 13 12.98 -2.97 -18.27
CA LYS A 13 13.55 -1.85 -19.02
C LYS A 13 14.57 -1.05 -18.20
N ARG A 14 14.21 -0.70 -16.96
CA ARG A 14 15.04 0.08 -16.04
C ARG A 14 16.29 -0.66 -15.62
N TYR A 15 16.18 -1.95 -15.32
CA TYR A 15 17.28 -2.79 -14.83
C TYR A 15 17.75 -3.78 -15.91
N ALA A 16 17.81 -3.34 -17.17
CA ALA A 16 18.10 -4.21 -18.32
C ALA A 16 19.44 -4.98 -18.21
N LYS A 17 20.46 -4.36 -17.60
CA LYS A 17 21.76 -5.03 -17.37
C LYS A 17 21.61 -6.22 -16.41
N PHE A 18 20.86 -6.05 -15.33
CA PHE A 18 20.61 -7.08 -14.34
C PHE A 18 19.76 -8.22 -14.93
N TRP A 19 18.68 -7.88 -15.65
CA TRP A 19 17.76 -8.86 -16.19
C TRP A 19 18.25 -9.57 -17.48
N LYS A 20 19.39 -9.18 -18.05
CA LYS A 20 19.90 -9.76 -19.30
C LYS A 20 20.27 -11.23 -19.08
N GLY A 21 19.64 -12.12 -19.84
CA GLY A 21 19.88 -13.58 -19.75
C GLY A 21 19.27 -14.24 -18.50
N VAL A 22 18.59 -13.48 -17.64
CA VAL A 22 17.91 -14.02 -16.46
C VAL A 22 16.57 -14.61 -16.88
N GLU A 23 16.43 -15.92 -16.70
CA GLU A 23 15.20 -16.69 -16.81
C GLU A 23 14.58 -16.91 -15.43
N TYR A 24 13.29 -17.27 -15.38
CA TYR A 24 12.64 -17.53 -14.11
C TYR A 24 13.08 -18.87 -13.54
N ASP A 25 13.64 -18.82 -12.33
CA ASP A 25 13.90 -19.98 -11.48
C ASP A 25 13.42 -19.61 -10.06
N PRO A 26 12.52 -20.40 -9.45
CA PRO A 26 11.99 -20.12 -8.12
C PRO A 26 13.05 -20.15 -7.02
N GLU A 27 14.24 -20.71 -7.24
CA GLU A 27 15.36 -20.64 -6.30
C GLU A 27 16.20 -19.37 -6.45
N LEU A 28 16.26 -18.79 -7.65
CA LEU A 28 17.00 -17.56 -7.92
C LEU A 28 16.14 -16.30 -7.70
N ILE A 29 14.84 -16.37 -8.02
CA ILE A 29 13.92 -15.23 -8.02
C ILE A 29 12.71 -15.57 -7.16
N LYS A 30 12.68 -15.00 -5.95
CA LYS A 30 11.59 -15.22 -5.00
C LYS A 30 10.52 -14.15 -5.21
N PHE A 31 9.26 -14.59 -5.22
CA PHE A 31 8.10 -13.71 -5.16
C PHE A 31 7.31 -13.98 -3.88
N GLN A 32 6.96 -12.92 -3.18
CA GLN A 32 6.10 -12.97 -2.01
C GLN A 32 4.96 -11.96 -2.16
N SER A 33 3.76 -12.34 -1.75
CA SER A 33 2.64 -11.41 -1.56
C SER A 33 2.08 -11.53 -0.15
N SER A 34 1.39 -10.50 0.32
CA SER A 34 0.53 -10.67 1.49
C SER A 34 -0.60 -11.65 1.20
N ASP A 35 -1.22 -12.23 2.22
CA ASP A 35 -2.35 -13.18 2.10
C ASP A 35 -3.66 -12.57 1.54
N THR A 36 -3.61 -11.36 0.97
CA THR A 36 -4.79 -10.72 0.38
C THR A 36 -4.88 -10.98 -1.13
N SER A 37 -6.08 -11.28 -1.61
CA SER A 37 -6.33 -11.55 -3.04
C SER A 37 -5.79 -10.45 -3.97
N ARG A 38 -5.98 -9.17 -3.60
CA ARG A 38 -5.49 -8.03 -4.39
C ARG A 38 -3.97 -7.93 -4.44
N ALA A 39 -3.25 -8.27 -3.38
CA ALA A 39 -1.79 -8.25 -3.37
C ALA A 39 -1.24 -9.41 -4.20
N GLY A 40 -1.83 -10.61 -4.07
CA GLY A 40 -1.52 -11.76 -4.92
C GLY A 40 -1.79 -11.47 -6.40
N ALA A 41 -2.93 -10.88 -6.75
CA ALA A 41 -3.26 -10.49 -8.12
C ALA A 41 -2.26 -9.47 -8.69
N SER A 42 -1.86 -8.47 -7.91
CA SER A 42 -0.81 -7.52 -8.31
C SER A 42 0.55 -8.20 -8.51
N ALA A 43 0.92 -9.15 -7.63
CA ALA A 43 2.15 -9.91 -7.76
C ALA A 43 2.17 -10.77 -9.03
N MET A 44 1.06 -11.45 -9.33
CA MET A 44 0.89 -12.23 -10.57
C MET A 44 1.00 -11.34 -11.80
N ALA A 45 0.31 -10.19 -11.81
CA ALA A 45 0.37 -9.26 -12.94
C ALA A 45 1.78 -8.69 -13.13
N PHE A 46 2.47 -8.29 -12.05
CA PHE A 46 3.87 -7.85 -12.11
C PHE A 46 4.80 -8.93 -12.64
N ALA A 47 4.64 -10.18 -12.19
CA ALA A 47 5.41 -11.32 -12.66
C ALA A 47 5.21 -11.56 -14.17
N GLU A 48 3.95 -11.53 -14.64
CA GLU A 48 3.64 -11.67 -16.06
C GLU A 48 4.25 -10.53 -16.90
N GLY A 49 4.24 -9.29 -16.39
CA GLY A 49 4.91 -8.17 -17.03
C GLY A 49 6.43 -8.32 -17.07
N LEU A 50 7.03 -8.79 -15.97
CA LEU A 50 8.47 -8.99 -15.84
C LEU A 50 9.00 -10.10 -16.75
N PHE A 51 8.22 -11.17 -16.95
CA PHE A 51 8.59 -12.33 -17.78
C PHE A 51 7.79 -12.42 -19.09
N ASN A 52 7.17 -11.31 -19.51
CA ASN A 52 6.38 -11.27 -20.73
C ASN A 52 7.18 -11.79 -21.94
N GLY A 53 6.64 -12.80 -22.63
CA GLY A 53 7.25 -13.38 -23.81
C GLY A 53 8.43 -14.33 -23.53
N LYS A 54 8.67 -14.71 -22.26
CA LYS A 54 9.86 -15.47 -21.84
C LYS A 54 9.58 -16.84 -21.25
N GLY A 55 8.31 -17.19 -21.07
CA GLY A 55 7.91 -18.44 -20.43
C GLY A 55 7.70 -19.61 -21.39
N PRO A 56 7.55 -20.83 -20.84
CA PRO A 56 7.46 -22.04 -21.64
C PRO A 56 6.06 -22.30 -22.20
N LEU A 57 5.03 -21.57 -21.73
CA LEU A 57 3.63 -21.90 -22.02
C LEU A 57 3.03 -21.08 -23.15
N ASP A 58 2.28 -21.76 -24.01
CA ASP A 58 1.46 -21.20 -25.10
C ASP A 58 2.25 -20.32 -26.11
N THR A 59 1.53 -19.78 -27.08
CA THR A 59 1.98 -18.86 -28.13
C THR A 59 2.43 -17.51 -27.56
N CYS A 60 1.78 -17.05 -26.48
CA CYS A 60 2.15 -15.82 -25.78
C CYS A 60 3.41 -15.96 -24.90
N LYS A 61 3.95 -17.18 -24.72
CA LYS A 61 5.12 -17.46 -23.89
C LYS A 61 4.95 -16.94 -22.46
N SER A 62 3.82 -17.27 -21.83
CA SER A 62 3.53 -16.90 -20.44
C SER A 62 4.39 -17.72 -19.47
N GLN A 63 4.79 -17.08 -18.37
CA GLN A 63 5.67 -17.66 -17.35
C GLN A 63 4.90 -17.87 -16.05
N PRO A 64 4.58 -19.12 -15.68
CA PRO A 64 4.11 -19.42 -14.33
C PRO A 64 5.16 -19.03 -13.31
N VAL A 65 4.75 -18.27 -12.29
CA VAL A 65 5.61 -17.84 -11.19
C VAL A 65 5.01 -18.30 -9.88
N TYR A 66 5.83 -18.96 -9.07
CA TYR A 66 5.48 -19.31 -7.70
C TYR A 66 5.54 -18.06 -6.82
N ILE A 67 4.41 -17.74 -6.19
CA ILE A 67 4.26 -16.58 -5.30
C ILE A 67 3.87 -17.13 -3.93
N SER A 68 4.73 -16.94 -2.94
CA SER A 68 4.46 -17.37 -1.57
C SER A 68 3.69 -16.30 -0.79
N SER A 69 3.01 -16.73 0.28
CA SER A 69 2.34 -15.84 1.23
C SER A 69 2.38 -16.45 2.62
N PHE A 70 2.43 -15.60 3.64
CA PHE A 70 2.25 -16.01 5.03
C PHE A 70 0.87 -15.55 5.53
N PRO A 71 0.23 -16.29 6.46
CA PRO A 71 -0.95 -15.78 7.17
C PRO A 71 -0.66 -14.39 7.76
N ARG A 72 -1.63 -13.47 7.67
CA ARG A 72 -1.45 -12.06 8.10
C ARG A 72 -0.95 -11.86 9.52
N ASP A 73 -1.27 -12.77 10.43
CA ASP A 73 -0.86 -12.74 11.84
C ASP A 73 0.56 -13.28 12.07
N GLN A 74 1.17 -13.84 11.02
CA GLN A 74 2.54 -14.38 11.00
C GLN A 74 3.44 -13.61 10.02
N ASP A 75 2.88 -12.70 9.22
CA ASP A 75 3.62 -11.91 8.23
C ASP A 75 4.23 -10.63 8.83
N TYR A 76 5.38 -10.79 9.49
CA TYR A 76 6.15 -9.68 10.05
C TYR A 76 6.87 -8.82 9.01
N VAL A 77 6.77 -9.15 7.72
CA VAL A 77 7.47 -8.46 6.63
C VAL A 77 6.52 -7.54 5.89
N LEU A 78 5.40 -8.08 5.40
CA LEU A 78 4.43 -7.34 4.59
C LEU A 78 3.22 -6.87 5.40
N GLN A 79 2.94 -7.45 6.57
CA GLN A 79 1.81 -7.02 7.42
C GLN A 79 2.21 -6.86 8.89
N PRO A 80 3.34 -6.19 9.22
CA PRO A 80 3.87 -6.16 10.58
C PRO A 80 2.90 -5.52 11.58
N GLN A 81 2.05 -4.57 11.16
CA GLN A 81 1.05 -3.95 12.03
C GLN A 81 -0.06 -4.91 12.47
N ILE A 82 -0.32 -5.97 11.70
CA ILE A 82 -1.25 -7.04 12.06
C ILE A 82 -0.51 -8.12 12.86
N ALA A 83 0.65 -8.56 12.36
CA ALA A 83 1.45 -9.61 12.99
C ALA A 83 2.07 -9.22 14.34
N CYS A 84 2.17 -7.92 14.66
CA CYS A 84 2.73 -7.43 15.93
C CYS A 84 1.63 -7.00 16.92
N PRO A 85 1.30 -7.82 17.95
CA PRO A 85 0.26 -7.47 18.93
C PRO A 85 0.59 -6.19 19.71
N ARG A 86 1.89 -5.90 19.89
CA ARG A 86 2.34 -4.70 20.59
C ARG A 86 1.96 -3.44 19.82
N TRP A 87 2.05 -3.44 18.49
CA TRP A 87 1.64 -2.30 17.66
C TRP A 87 0.16 -1.97 17.90
N ASN A 88 -0.72 -2.97 17.90
CA ASN A 88 -2.15 -2.77 18.13
C ASN A 88 -2.42 -2.17 19.53
N ARG A 89 -1.72 -2.65 20.56
CA ARG A 89 -1.90 -2.15 21.93
C ARG A 89 -1.38 -0.73 22.14
N THR A 90 -0.35 -0.30 21.41
CA THR A 90 0.32 1.00 21.66
C THR A 90 -0.06 2.07 20.65
N VAL A 91 -0.13 1.73 19.36
CA VAL A 91 -0.27 2.71 18.28
C VAL A 91 -1.73 2.88 17.87
N PHE A 92 -2.48 1.78 17.76
CA PHE A 92 -3.88 1.84 17.33
C PHE A 92 -4.75 2.58 18.35
N ASN A 93 -4.54 2.29 19.64
CA ASN A 93 -5.23 2.91 20.77
C ASN A 93 -4.50 4.14 21.32
N ASN A 94 -4.04 5.06 20.45
CA ASN A 94 -3.33 6.26 20.86
C ASN A 94 -4.31 7.40 21.23
N PRO A 95 -4.44 7.80 22.52
CA PRO A 95 -5.37 8.85 22.95
C PRO A 95 -5.06 10.21 22.34
N TYR A 96 -3.78 10.51 22.11
CA TYR A 96 -3.36 11.76 21.48
C TYR A 96 -3.90 11.86 20.05
N LEU A 97 -3.83 10.77 19.27
CA LEU A 97 -4.41 10.75 17.93
C LEU A 97 -5.92 10.98 17.99
N LEU A 98 -6.62 10.31 18.91
CA LEU A 98 -8.07 10.49 19.06
C LEU A 98 -8.43 11.95 19.35
N GLU A 99 -7.68 12.61 20.23
CA GLU A 99 -7.84 14.04 20.50
C GLU A 99 -7.63 14.90 19.26
N GLN A 100 -6.53 14.68 18.51
CA GLN A 100 -6.25 15.42 17.28
C GLN A 100 -7.36 15.24 16.22
N MET A 101 -7.85 14.01 16.05
CA MET A 101 -8.94 13.72 15.12
C MET A 101 -10.26 14.38 15.54
N ASN A 102 -10.56 14.45 16.84
CA ASN A 102 -11.74 15.15 17.36
C ASN A 102 -11.64 16.67 17.13
N ILE A 103 -10.48 17.28 17.43
CA ILE A 103 -10.24 18.70 17.17
C ILE A 103 -10.38 19.00 15.68
N TYR A 104 -9.78 18.17 14.82
CA TYR A 104 -9.87 18.34 13.36
C TYR A 104 -11.30 18.14 12.85
N GLY A 105 -12.01 17.13 13.36
CA GLY A 105 -13.40 16.84 13.05
C GLY A 105 -14.31 18.04 13.33
N ASN A 106 -14.21 18.61 14.54
CA ASN A 106 -15.02 19.75 14.94
C ASN A 106 -14.70 21.02 14.15
N LYS A 107 -13.40 21.30 13.89
CA LYS A 107 -12.98 22.53 13.22
C LYS A 107 -13.16 22.49 11.69
N THR A 108 -13.04 21.31 11.09
CA THR A 108 -12.95 21.17 9.63
C THR A 108 -14.08 20.34 9.05
N LEU A 109 -14.39 19.17 9.62
CA LEU A 109 -15.38 18.28 9.03
C LEU A 109 -16.81 18.76 9.29
N ALA A 110 -17.10 19.27 10.50
CA ALA A 110 -18.44 19.72 10.87
C ALA A 110 -18.97 20.87 9.98
N PRO A 111 -18.18 21.91 9.66
CA PRO A 111 -18.61 22.94 8.72
C PRO A 111 -18.89 22.42 7.30
N ILE A 112 -18.11 21.44 6.82
CA ILE A 112 -18.32 20.83 5.50
C ILE A 112 -19.62 20.02 5.51
N ALA A 113 -19.86 19.25 6.58
CA ALA A 113 -21.08 18.47 6.75
C ALA A 113 -22.33 19.37 6.77
N GLU A 114 -22.28 20.48 7.51
CA GLU A 114 -23.37 21.46 7.57
C GLU A 114 -23.62 22.08 6.19
N ARG A 115 -22.56 22.50 5.47
CA ARG A 115 -22.68 23.07 4.13
C ARG A 115 -23.36 22.10 3.16
N ILE A 116 -22.87 20.86 3.06
CA ILE A 116 -23.43 19.84 2.16
C ILE A 116 -24.88 19.54 2.54
N SER A 117 -25.17 19.40 3.84
CA SER A 117 -26.53 19.11 4.31
C SER A 117 -27.51 20.22 3.91
N LYS A 118 -27.09 21.49 4.03
CA LYS A 118 -27.89 22.65 3.63
C LYS A 118 -28.08 22.74 2.12
N GLU A 119 -27.01 22.54 1.35
CA GLU A 119 -27.04 22.63 -0.12
C GLU A 119 -27.99 21.60 -0.75
N TYR A 120 -28.07 20.40 -0.15
CA TYR A 120 -28.90 19.29 -0.64
C TYR A 120 -30.20 19.06 0.17
N ASN A 121 -30.58 20.00 1.04
CA ASN A 121 -31.80 19.93 1.87
C ASN A 121 -31.95 18.62 2.67
N ILE A 122 -30.84 18.10 3.21
CA ILE A 122 -30.84 16.88 4.03
C ILE A 122 -31.41 17.23 5.43
N SER A 123 -32.49 16.55 5.83
CA SER A 123 -33.27 16.89 7.03
C SER A 123 -32.49 16.77 8.34
N SER A 124 -31.46 15.94 8.37
CA SER A 124 -30.53 15.81 9.50
C SER A 124 -29.12 16.04 8.98
N SER A 125 -28.33 16.84 9.70
CA SER A 125 -26.95 17.08 9.31
C SER A 125 -26.21 15.76 9.16
N ILE A 126 -25.46 15.61 8.06
CA ILE A 126 -24.54 14.49 7.85
C ILE A 126 -23.59 14.42 9.07
N ASP A 127 -23.29 13.20 9.53
CA ASP A 127 -22.25 12.99 10.53
C ASP A 127 -20.90 13.48 9.97
N PRO A 128 -20.22 14.44 10.62
CA PRO A 128 -18.92 14.93 10.20
C PRO A 128 -17.89 13.83 9.95
N GLN A 129 -17.96 12.71 10.67
CA GLN A 129 -17.05 11.58 10.50
C GLN A 129 -17.22 10.85 9.15
N LEU A 130 -18.34 11.07 8.45
CA LEU A 130 -18.59 10.49 7.13
C LEU A 130 -18.01 11.33 5.99
N ILE A 131 -17.70 12.61 6.22
CA ILE A 131 -17.21 13.53 5.18
C ILE A 131 -15.91 13.06 4.52
N PRO A 132 -14.89 12.55 5.24
CA PRO A 132 -13.67 12.05 4.62
C PRO A 132 -13.90 10.90 3.62
N TYR A 133 -15.00 10.16 3.76
CA TYR A 133 -15.34 9.09 2.82
C TYR A 133 -15.91 9.62 1.50
N ILE A 134 -16.50 10.83 1.47
CA ILE A 134 -16.87 11.50 0.20
C ILE A 134 -15.62 11.69 -0.67
N PHE A 135 -14.51 12.12 -0.07
CA PHE A 135 -13.22 12.20 -0.76
C PHE A 135 -12.76 10.82 -1.25
N THR A 136 -12.86 9.78 -0.42
CA THR A 136 -12.53 8.40 -0.83
C THR A 136 -13.36 7.94 -2.03
N TYR A 137 -14.68 8.16 -2.03
CA TYR A 137 -15.55 7.83 -3.15
C TYR A 137 -15.23 8.65 -4.41
N CYS A 138 -14.90 9.94 -4.25
CA CYS A 138 -14.38 10.76 -5.35
C CYS A 138 -13.15 10.13 -5.99
N GLN A 139 -12.16 9.70 -5.19
CA GLN A 139 -10.96 9.03 -5.71
C GLN A 139 -11.31 7.75 -6.48
N PHE A 140 -12.20 6.91 -5.94
CA PHE A 140 -12.64 5.70 -6.63
C PHE A 140 -13.33 6.01 -7.97
N TRP A 141 -14.17 7.04 -8.03
CA TRP A 141 -14.85 7.42 -9.28
C TRP A 141 -13.89 7.94 -10.34
N VAL A 142 -12.88 8.71 -9.92
CA VAL A 142 -11.83 9.18 -10.83
C VAL A 142 -11.02 7.99 -11.35
N VAL A 143 -10.53 7.11 -10.48
CA VAL A 143 -9.64 6.00 -10.90
C VAL A 143 -10.38 4.94 -11.71
N HIS A 144 -11.63 4.63 -11.37
CA HIS A 144 -12.37 3.54 -11.99
C HIS A 144 -13.21 3.98 -13.19
N PHE A 145 -13.84 5.16 -13.11
CA PHE A 145 -14.75 5.64 -14.15
C PHE A 145 -14.23 6.85 -14.93
N ASN A 146 -13.07 7.42 -14.54
CA ASN A 146 -12.54 8.66 -15.10
C ASN A 146 -13.57 9.81 -15.03
N ARG A 147 -14.29 9.91 -13.90
CA ARG A 147 -15.38 10.87 -13.69
C ARG A 147 -15.17 11.69 -12.41
N THR A 148 -15.44 12.99 -12.52
CA THR A 148 -15.38 13.97 -11.41
C THR A 148 -16.73 14.63 -11.13
N ASP A 149 -17.75 14.33 -11.90
CA ASP A 149 -19.08 14.94 -11.86
C ASP A 149 -20.06 14.23 -10.89
N THR A 150 -19.54 13.45 -9.94
CA THR A 150 -20.32 12.68 -8.96
C THR A 150 -19.95 13.06 -7.52
N TRP A 151 -19.10 12.28 -6.85
CA TRP A 151 -18.70 12.52 -5.46
C TRP A 151 -17.76 13.72 -5.34
N CYS A 152 -16.93 13.97 -6.36
CA CYS A 152 -16.00 15.09 -6.34
C CYS A 152 -16.70 16.44 -6.44
N SER A 153 -17.85 16.54 -7.12
CA SER A 153 -18.59 17.79 -7.26
C SER A 153 -19.25 18.26 -5.96
N LEU A 154 -19.32 17.40 -4.94
CA LEU A 154 -19.78 17.75 -3.60
C LEU A 154 -18.75 18.58 -2.81
N LEU A 155 -17.51 18.65 -3.31
CA LEU A 155 -16.36 19.21 -2.60
C LEU A 155 -15.71 20.33 -3.42
N SER A 156 -15.43 21.45 -2.77
CA SER A 156 -14.57 22.48 -3.32
C SER A 156 -13.10 22.02 -3.34
N PRO A 157 -12.22 22.63 -4.18
CA PRO A 157 -10.80 22.31 -4.19
C PRO A 157 -10.12 22.42 -2.81
N LYS A 158 -10.53 23.38 -1.98
CA LYS A 158 -10.02 23.55 -0.62
C LYS A 158 -10.44 22.40 0.30
N GLU A 159 -11.69 21.95 0.19
CA GLU A 159 -12.21 20.84 0.98
C GLU A 159 -11.58 19.52 0.57
N LEU A 160 -11.31 19.29 -0.72
CA LEU A 160 -10.53 18.14 -1.17
C LEU A 160 -9.16 18.07 -0.47
N LEU A 161 -8.45 19.21 -0.37
CA LEU A 161 -7.18 19.28 0.34
C LEU A 161 -7.34 19.01 1.84
N SER A 162 -8.37 19.57 2.47
CA SER A 162 -8.67 19.30 3.89
C SER A 162 -8.97 17.82 4.16
N LEU A 163 -9.78 17.18 3.30
CA LEU A 163 -10.13 15.77 3.46
C LEU A 163 -8.97 14.83 3.15
N ARG A 164 -8.09 15.21 2.22
CA ARG A 164 -6.81 14.51 2.06
C ARG A 164 -5.96 14.60 3.33
N TYR A 165 -5.85 15.81 3.90
CA TYR A 165 -5.04 16.03 5.09
C TYR A 165 -5.57 15.27 6.32
N TYR A 166 -6.89 15.09 6.43
CA TYR A 166 -7.49 14.21 7.44
C TYR A 166 -6.89 12.79 7.39
N TRP A 167 -6.80 12.19 6.19
CA TRP A 167 -6.19 10.88 6.01
C TRP A 167 -4.68 10.90 6.25
N ASP A 168 -4.00 11.99 5.91
CA ASP A 168 -2.57 12.16 6.20
C ASP A 168 -2.29 12.19 7.70
N ILE A 169 -3.10 12.88 8.52
CA ILE A 169 -2.98 12.85 9.99
C ILE A 169 -3.10 11.41 10.51
N LEU A 170 -4.14 10.68 10.06
CA LEU A 170 -4.35 9.30 10.49
C LEU A 170 -3.18 8.39 10.14
N HIS A 171 -2.70 8.42 8.89
CA HIS A 171 -1.58 7.60 8.44
C HIS A 171 -0.27 8.01 9.12
N TYR A 172 -0.04 9.32 9.30
CA TYR A 172 1.15 9.84 9.96
C TYR A 172 1.29 9.29 11.38
N HIS A 173 0.22 9.33 12.16
CA HIS A 173 0.24 8.84 13.54
C HIS A 173 0.18 7.31 13.66
N ARG A 174 -0.57 6.63 12.79
CA ARG A 174 -0.71 5.18 12.88
C ARG A 174 0.47 4.43 12.28
N LEU A 175 1.03 4.90 11.18
CA LEU A 175 1.97 4.12 10.37
C LEU A 175 3.32 4.79 10.19
N GLN A 176 3.45 6.08 10.51
CA GLN A 176 4.68 6.83 10.30
C GLN A 176 5.20 7.49 11.60
N TYR A 177 5.91 8.61 11.47
CA TYR A 177 6.63 9.28 12.56
C TYR A 177 5.77 9.81 13.70
N GLY A 178 4.44 9.86 13.55
CA GLY A 178 3.54 10.33 14.59
C GLY A 178 3.40 9.38 15.78
N HIS A 179 4.01 8.19 15.74
CA HIS A 179 4.26 7.37 16.93
C HIS A 179 5.65 6.71 16.87
N PRO A 180 6.49 6.83 17.92
CA PRO A 180 7.89 6.38 17.87
C PRO A 180 8.06 4.87 17.63
N PHE A 181 7.06 4.07 17.99
CA PHE A 181 7.06 2.63 17.72
C PHE A 181 7.12 2.30 16.21
N ASN A 182 6.57 3.15 15.35
CA ASN A 182 6.51 2.89 13.91
C ASN A 182 7.89 2.84 13.24
N LYS A 183 8.90 3.51 13.82
CA LYS A 183 10.30 3.42 13.38
C LYS A 183 10.88 2.00 13.43
N ARG A 184 10.23 1.08 14.15
CA ARG A 184 10.67 -0.32 14.29
C ARG A 184 9.92 -1.28 13.36
N MET A 185 8.86 -0.81 12.69
CA MET A 185 7.95 -1.68 11.95
C MET A 185 8.57 -2.21 10.65
N GLY A 186 9.50 -1.48 10.05
CA GLY A 186 10.24 -1.91 8.88
C GLY A 186 11.50 -2.73 9.17
N CYS A 187 11.90 -2.90 10.45
CA CYS A 187 13.18 -3.53 10.79
C CYS A 187 13.32 -4.95 10.24
N VAL A 188 12.26 -5.77 10.33
CA VAL A 188 12.31 -7.16 9.81
C VAL A 188 12.55 -7.17 8.30
N TYR A 189 11.86 -6.30 7.56
CA TYR A 189 12.05 -6.16 6.12
C TYR A 189 13.48 -5.71 5.79
N LEU A 190 13.99 -4.68 6.47
CA LEU A 190 15.35 -4.16 6.25
C LEU A 190 16.42 -5.19 6.59
N THR A 191 16.27 -5.93 7.68
CA THR A 191 17.17 -7.04 8.03
C THR A 191 17.16 -8.10 6.94
N GLN A 192 16.00 -8.52 6.45
CA GLN A 192 15.92 -9.49 5.35
C GLN A 192 16.59 -8.97 4.07
N LEU A 193 16.42 -7.69 3.74
CA LEU A 193 17.06 -7.07 2.58
C LEU A 193 18.58 -7.10 2.69
N VAL A 194 19.13 -6.62 3.82
CA VAL A 194 20.58 -6.55 4.05
C VAL A 194 21.18 -7.96 4.10
N THR A 195 20.57 -8.87 4.88
CA THR A 195 21.02 -10.26 4.98
C THR A 195 20.96 -10.97 3.64
N GLY A 196 19.91 -10.76 2.84
CA GLY A 196 19.81 -11.34 1.50
C GLY A 196 20.94 -10.90 0.56
N VAL A 197 21.32 -9.62 0.61
CA VAL A 197 22.46 -9.10 -0.16
C VAL A 197 23.77 -9.68 0.36
N ASP A 198 23.99 -9.67 1.68
CA ASP A 198 25.21 -10.21 2.29
C ASP A 198 25.37 -11.71 2.00
N ASP A 199 24.30 -12.49 2.07
CA ASP A 199 24.34 -13.92 1.80
C ASP A 199 24.66 -14.22 0.33
N PHE A 200 24.15 -13.42 -0.61
CA PHE A 200 24.52 -13.53 -2.03
C PHE A 200 26.01 -13.20 -2.23
N LEU A 201 26.49 -12.09 -1.68
CA LEU A 201 27.89 -11.66 -1.82
C LEU A 201 28.87 -12.67 -1.21
N ASN A 202 28.48 -13.35 -0.13
CA ASN A 202 29.29 -14.35 0.55
C ASN A 202 29.12 -15.78 0.00
N GLY A 203 28.36 -15.96 -1.10
CA GLY A 203 28.12 -17.27 -1.71
C GLY A 203 27.28 -18.23 -0.85
N LYS A 204 26.54 -17.71 0.14
CA LYS A 204 25.62 -18.48 1.00
C LYS A 204 24.24 -18.64 0.39
N SER A 205 23.90 -17.79 -0.57
CA SER A 205 22.63 -17.80 -1.29
C SER A 205 22.86 -17.60 -2.77
N TYR A 206 22.03 -18.25 -3.59
CA TYR A 206 21.96 -18.04 -5.04
C TYR A 206 20.80 -17.11 -5.43
N MET A 207 20.02 -16.62 -4.45
CA MET A 207 18.91 -15.70 -4.70
C MET A 207 19.46 -14.36 -5.24
N ILE A 208 19.00 -13.97 -6.42
CA ILE A 208 19.40 -12.71 -7.08
C ILE A 208 18.32 -11.64 -6.99
N ALA A 209 17.07 -12.02 -6.75
CA ALA A 209 15.95 -11.10 -6.62
C ALA A 209 14.90 -11.61 -5.63
N ASP A 210 14.42 -10.70 -4.78
CA ASP A 210 13.37 -10.94 -3.79
C ASP A 210 12.29 -9.86 -3.98
N LEU A 211 11.22 -10.24 -4.67
CA LEU A 211 10.17 -9.35 -5.15
C LEU A 211 8.94 -9.50 -4.26
N LYS A 212 8.55 -8.42 -3.57
CA LYS A 212 7.48 -8.46 -2.58
C LYS A 212 6.34 -7.50 -2.90
N ASN A 213 5.11 -8.01 -2.87
CA ASN A 213 3.88 -7.25 -3.05
C ASN A 213 3.10 -7.18 -1.73
N GLY A 214 3.22 -6.05 -1.04
CA GLY A 214 2.51 -5.78 0.21
C GLY A 214 1.39 -4.75 0.05
N HIS A 215 1.33 -3.82 0.99
CA HIS A 215 0.34 -2.76 1.03
C HIS A 215 1.00 -1.40 1.24
N SER A 216 0.22 -0.33 1.08
CA SER A 216 0.66 1.03 1.39
C SER A 216 1.22 1.13 2.81
N TYR A 217 0.56 0.53 3.80
CA TYR A 217 1.03 0.55 5.19
C TYR A 217 2.37 -0.17 5.40
N SER A 218 2.69 -1.20 4.60
CA SER A 218 3.98 -1.90 4.67
C SER A 218 5.09 -0.95 4.23
N LEU A 219 4.87 -0.24 3.13
CA LEU A 219 5.80 0.77 2.61
C LEU A 219 5.94 1.96 3.57
N LEU A 220 4.84 2.46 4.15
CA LEU A 220 4.89 3.55 5.12
C LEU A 220 5.71 3.17 6.36
N GLY A 221 5.51 1.94 6.89
CA GLY A 221 6.33 1.42 7.99
C GLY A 221 7.80 1.26 7.61
N LEU A 222 8.08 0.76 6.41
CA LEU A 222 9.44 0.63 5.88
C LEU A 222 10.14 1.99 5.76
N PHE A 223 9.52 2.98 5.11
CA PHE A 223 10.09 4.32 4.94
C PHE A 223 10.30 5.04 6.26
N THR A 224 9.48 4.75 7.27
CA THR A 224 9.64 5.31 8.62
C THR A 224 10.82 4.70 9.38
N SER A 225 11.24 3.51 9.00
CA SER A 225 12.39 2.79 9.57
C SER A 225 13.73 3.11 8.92
N LEU A 226 13.72 3.72 7.73
CA LEU A 226 14.91 4.25 7.04
C LEU A 226 15.33 5.60 7.63
#